data_AF-A0A357AYN1-F1
#
_entry.id   AF-A0A357AYN1-F1
#
_cell.length_a   1.000
_cell.length_b   1.000
_cell.length_c   1.000
_cell.angle_alpha   90.00
_cell.angle_beta   90.00
_cell.angle_gamma   90.00
#
_symmetry.space_group_name_H-M   'P 1'
#
loop_
_entity.id
_entity.type
_entity.pdbx_description
1 polymer ?
#
loop_
_entity_poly.entity_id
_entity_poly.type
_entity_poly.pdbx_seq_one_letter_code
_entity_poly.pdbx_strand_id
1 'polypeptide(L)'
;DADCKHLFDNRYGTGQSVWDGIMRTTNLIIAGKLVVISGYGWCGKGVALRAKGLGARVIITETDPVRALEAVMDGYDVMPMARAAALGDIFITVTG
;
A
#
# COMPACT_ATOMS: atom_id res chain seq x y z
N ASP A 1 11.96 -8.66 17.78
CA ASP A 1 10.53 -8.35 17.57
C ASP A 1 9.74 -9.64 17.44
N ALA A 2 8.46 -9.64 17.83
CA ALA A 2 7.66 -10.87 17.84
C ALA A 2 7.11 -11.21 16.45
N ASP A 3 7.27 -12.46 16.02
CA ASP A 3 6.82 -12.92 14.69
C ASP A 3 5.31 -12.71 14.49
N CYS A 4 4.51 -12.94 15.54
CA CYS A 4 3.07 -12.69 15.52
C CYS A 4 2.73 -11.22 15.19
N LYS A 5 3.60 -10.26 15.53
CA LYS A 5 3.34 -8.84 15.29
C LYS A 5 3.58 -8.49 13.82
N HIS A 6 4.76 -8.79 13.28
CA HIS A 6 5.08 -8.31 11.94
C HIS A 6 4.52 -9.20 10.83
N LEU A 7 4.42 -10.51 11.06
CA LEU A 7 3.87 -11.42 10.05
C LEU A 7 2.34 -11.38 10.00
N PHE A 8 1.66 -11.06 11.12
CA PHE A 8 0.20 -11.11 11.18
C PHE A 8 -0.44 -9.74 11.39
N ASP A 9 -0.13 -9.06 12.49
CA ASP A 9 -0.77 -7.78 12.81
C ASP A 9 -0.46 -6.71 11.76
N ASN A 10 0.82 -6.49 11.45
CA ASN A 10 1.23 -5.53 10.44
C ASN A 10 0.72 -5.90 9.04
N ARG A 11 0.83 -7.17 8.65
CA ARG A 11 0.52 -7.58 7.28
C ARG A 11 -0.98 -7.73 7.03
N TYR A 12 -1.72 -8.37 7.92
CA TYR A 12 -3.13 -8.67 7.72
C TYR A 12 -4.04 -7.72 8.49
N GLY A 13 -3.71 -7.40 9.74
CA GLY A 13 -4.50 -6.50 10.58
C GLY A 13 -4.52 -5.07 10.02
N THR A 14 -3.34 -4.44 9.90
CA THR A 14 -3.21 -3.10 9.32
C THR A 14 -3.68 -3.06 7.87
N GLY A 15 -3.38 -4.10 7.09
CA GLY A 15 -3.84 -4.22 5.71
C GLY A 15 -5.37 -4.15 5.57
N GLN A 16 -6.13 -4.70 6.51
CA GLN A 16 -7.60 -4.59 6.52
C GLN A 16 -8.08 -3.24 7.06
N SER A 17 -7.61 -2.85 8.24
CA SER A 17 -8.16 -1.71 8.98
C SER A 17 -7.97 -0.37 8.27
N VAL A 18 -6.88 -0.21 7.49
CA VAL A 18 -6.64 0.98 6.67
C VAL A 18 -7.75 1.18 5.64
N TRP A 19 -8.13 0.12 4.92
CA TRP A 19 -9.18 0.21 3.91
C TRP A 19 -10.57 0.38 4.52
N ASP A 20 -10.83 -0.29 5.65
CA ASP A 20 -12.06 -0.09 6.42
C ASP A 20 -12.20 1.39 6.85
N GLY A 21 -11.11 2.01 7.32
CA GLY A 21 -11.09 3.42 7.69
C GLY A 21 -11.37 4.35 6.50
N ILE A 22 -10.65 4.18 5.40
CA ILE A 22 -10.80 5.02 4.20
C ILE A 22 -12.24 4.94 3.66
N MET A 23 -12.79 3.73 3.53
CA MET A 23 -14.15 3.54 3.00
C MET A 23 -15.20 4.15 3.92
N ARG A 24 -15.09 3.95 5.24
CA ARG A 24 -16.06 4.51 6.21
C ARG A 24 -16.02 6.03 6.28
N THR A 25 -14.85 6.64 6.14
CA THR A 25 -14.72 8.09 6.24
C THR A 25 -15.10 8.80 4.94
N THR A 26 -14.78 8.20 3.79
CA THR A 26 -14.92 8.89 2.50
C THR A 26 -16.14 8.45 1.69
N ASN A 27 -16.69 7.26 1.97
CA ASN A 27 -17.68 6.58 1.12
C ASN A 27 -17.25 6.46 -0.35
N LEU A 28 -15.94 6.52 -0.64
CA LEU A 28 -15.40 6.41 -1.99
C LEU A 28 -15.21 4.95 -2.38
N ILE A 29 -15.46 4.67 -3.67
CA ILE A 29 -15.06 3.41 -4.29
C ILE A 29 -13.55 3.38 -4.52
N ILE A 30 -12.94 2.22 -4.27
CA ILE A 30 -11.50 1.99 -4.44
C ILE A 30 -11.18 1.44 -5.84
N ALA A 31 -12.10 0.69 -6.43
CA ALA A 31 -11.94 0.12 -7.76
C ALA A 31 -11.67 1.21 -8.81
N GLY A 32 -10.66 1.00 -9.65
CA GLY A 32 -10.23 1.93 -10.69
C GLY A 32 -9.44 3.13 -10.20
N LYS A 33 -9.30 3.34 -8.88
CA LYS A 33 -8.46 4.40 -8.31
C LYS A 33 -6.99 4.06 -8.41
N LEU A 34 -6.18 5.11 -8.46
CA LEU A 34 -4.73 5.02 -8.46
C LEU A 34 -4.22 5.31 -7.05
N VAL A 35 -3.86 4.25 -6.33
CA VAL A 35 -3.46 4.30 -4.91
C VAL A 35 -1.94 4.35 -4.82
N VAL A 36 -1.43 5.38 -4.18
CA VAL A 36 0.00 5.55 -3.90
C VAL A 36 0.27 5.14 -2.46
N ILE A 37 1.15 4.16 -2.28
CA ILE A 37 1.57 3.67 -0.96
C ILE A 37 3.05 4.01 -0.77
N SER A 38 3.37 4.70 0.32
CA SER A 38 4.74 5.01 0.69
C SER A 38 5.25 4.04 1.73
N GLY A 39 6.26 3.26 1.37
CA GLY A 39 6.82 2.16 2.16
C GLY A 39 6.29 0.80 1.75
N TYR A 40 7.20 -0.17 1.60
CA TYR A 40 6.86 -1.56 1.23
C TYR A 40 7.37 -2.57 2.27
N GLY A 41 7.33 -2.17 3.54
CA GLY A 41 7.52 -3.07 4.68
C GLY A 41 6.30 -3.96 4.93
N TRP A 42 6.22 -4.58 6.11
CA TRP A 42 5.12 -5.50 6.47
C TRP A 42 3.73 -4.88 6.33
N CYS A 43 3.56 -3.63 6.79
CA CYS A 43 2.29 -2.91 6.64
C CYS A 43 2.00 -2.57 5.17
N GLY A 44 2.99 -2.04 4.44
CA GLY A 44 2.85 -1.69 3.02
C GLY A 44 2.43 -2.87 2.16
N LYS A 45 3.01 -4.05 2.37
CA LYS A 45 2.61 -5.29 1.70
C LYS A 45 1.14 -5.64 1.94
N GLY A 46 0.69 -5.49 3.19
CA GLY A 46 -0.70 -5.71 3.57
C GLY A 46 -1.67 -4.76 2.86
N VAL A 47 -1.37 -3.47 2.93
CA VAL A 47 -2.19 -2.42 2.32
C VAL A 47 -2.24 -2.57 0.80
N ALA A 48 -1.10 -2.82 0.15
CA ALA A 48 -0.99 -2.99 -1.30
C ALA A 48 -1.76 -4.21 -1.81
N LEU A 49 -1.63 -5.35 -1.11
CA LEU A 49 -2.37 -6.57 -1.44
C LEU A 49 -3.89 -6.33 -1.43
N ARG A 50 -4.40 -5.62 -0.43
CA ARG A 50 -5.82 -5.30 -0.32
C ARG A 50 -6.26 -4.26 -1.35
N ALA A 51 -5.46 -3.25 -1.62
CA ALA A 51 -5.72 -2.26 -2.67
C ALA A 51 -5.94 -2.94 -4.03
N LYS A 52 -5.03 -3.83 -4.41
CA LYS A 52 -5.12 -4.63 -5.64
C LYS A 52 -6.35 -5.53 -5.64
N GLY A 53 -6.63 -6.20 -4.52
CA GLY A 53 -7.83 -7.03 -4.37
C GLY A 53 -9.15 -6.25 -4.49
N LEU A 54 -9.15 -4.96 -4.16
CA LEU A 54 -10.29 -4.05 -4.32
C LEU A 54 -10.37 -3.45 -5.74
N GLY A 55 -9.46 -3.82 -6.66
CA GLY A 55 -9.45 -3.35 -8.04
C GLY A 55 -8.78 -2.00 -8.25
N ALA A 56 -7.98 -1.51 -7.30
CA ALA A 56 -7.15 -0.32 -7.49
C ALA A 56 -5.88 -0.65 -8.29
N ARG A 57 -5.36 0.37 -9.00
CA ARG A 57 -3.99 0.38 -9.50
C ARG A 57 -3.08 0.91 -8.41
N VAL A 58 -1.99 0.21 -8.13
CA VAL A 58 -1.13 0.53 -6.98
C VAL A 58 0.23 1.01 -7.46
N ILE A 59 0.64 2.17 -6.96
CA ILE A 59 2.00 2.68 -7.04
C ILE A 59 2.65 2.55 -5.66
N ILE A 60 3.84 1.95 -5.60
CA ILE A 60 4.68 1.93 -4.42
C ILE A 60 5.79 2.99 -4.55
N THR A 61 6.05 3.70 -3.45
CA THR A 61 7.24 4.54 -3.30
C THR A 61 8.10 3.92 -2.21
N GLU A 62 9.34 3.55 -2.55
CA GLU A 62 10.31 2.96 -1.63
C GLU A 62 11.71 3.53 -1.84
N THR A 63 12.46 3.63 -0.75
CA THR A 63 13.88 3.95 -0.69
C THR A 63 14.76 2.71 -0.63
N ASP A 64 14.26 1.59 -0.09
CA ASP A 64 14.96 0.31 -0.07
C ASP A 64 14.84 -0.39 -1.44
N PRO A 65 15.96 -0.62 -2.16
CA PRO A 65 15.92 -1.21 -3.51
C PRO A 65 15.45 -2.67 -3.53
N VAL A 66 15.65 -3.43 -2.44
CA VAL A 66 15.22 -4.83 -2.35
C VAL A 66 13.71 -4.89 -2.23
N ARG A 67 13.13 -4.04 -1.36
CA ARG A 67 11.67 -3.95 -1.19
C ARG A 67 10.99 -3.34 -2.41
N ALA A 68 11.64 -2.37 -3.06
CA ALA A 68 11.18 -1.85 -4.35
C ALA A 68 11.13 -2.95 -5.41
N LEU A 69 12.17 -3.78 -5.52
CA LEU A 69 12.17 -4.91 -6.46
C LEU A 69 11.06 -5.92 -6.13
N GLU A 70 10.86 -6.23 -4.84
CA GLU A 70 9.76 -7.10 -4.39
C GLU A 70 8.39 -6.55 -4.80
N ALA A 71 8.16 -5.24 -4.65
CA ALA A 71 6.92 -4.60 -5.08
C ALA A 71 6.68 -4.75 -6.59
N VAL A 72 7.73 -4.64 -7.42
CA VAL A 72 7.63 -4.89 -8.86
C VAL A 72 7.26 -6.35 -9.13
N MET A 73 7.87 -7.30 -8.43
CA MET A 73 7.56 -8.73 -8.58
C MET A 73 6.12 -9.08 -8.17
N ASP A 74 5.57 -8.37 -7.19
CA ASP A 74 4.15 -8.49 -6.78
C ASP A 74 3.19 -7.78 -7.77
N GLY A 75 3.72 -7.13 -8.81
CA GLY A 75 2.99 -6.52 -9.91
C GLY A 75 2.52 -5.10 -9.63
N TYR A 76 3.27 -4.34 -8.84
CA TYR A 76 3.02 -2.92 -8.57
C TYR A 76 3.97 -2.02 -9.35
N ASP A 77 3.49 -0.83 -9.71
CA ASP A 77 4.35 0.21 -10.27
C ASP A 77 5.22 0.81 -9.17
N VAL A 78 6.51 1.00 -9.42
CA VAL A 78 7.42 1.63 -8.45
C VAL A 78 7.99 2.92 -9.01
N MET A 79 7.79 4.04 -8.30
CA MET A 79 8.36 5.33 -8.69
C MET A 79 8.55 6.26 -7.50
N PRO A 80 9.39 7.32 -7.63
CA PRO A 80 9.52 8.35 -6.61
C PRO A 80 8.20 9.09 -6.36
N MET A 81 7.98 9.54 -5.11
CA MET A 81 6.79 10.28 -4.70
C MET A 81 6.53 11.51 -5.57
N ALA A 82 7.58 12.21 -6.01
CA ALA A 82 7.44 13.38 -6.89
C ALA A 82 6.70 13.06 -8.21
N ARG A 83 6.84 11.85 -8.75
CA ARG A 83 6.10 11.40 -9.94
C ARG A 83 4.73 10.83 -9.58
N ALA A 84 4.65 10.07 -8.49
CA ALA A 84 3.40 9.47 -8.02
C ALA A 84 2.37 10.52 -7.60
N ALA A 85 2.80 11.65 -7.04
CA ALA A 85 1.95 12.75 -6.57
C ALA A 85 1.06 13.35 -7.67
N ALA A 86 1.52 13.34 -8.92
CA ALA A 86 0.74 13.85 -10.05
C ALA A 86 -0.32 12.84 -10.56
N LEU A 87 -0.24 11.58 -10.15
CA LEU A 87 -1.07 10.49 -10.67
C LEU A 87 -2.07 9.94 -9.64
N GLY A 88 -1.73 9.99 -8.36
CA GLY A 88 -2.47 9.33 -7.29
C GLY A 88 -3.80 9.99 -6.93
N ASP A 89 -4.81 9.16 -6.68
CA ASP A 89 -6.10 9.55 -6.09
C ASP A 89 -6.08 9.44 -4.55
N ILE A 90 -5.40 8.41 -4.03
CA ILE A 90 -5.36 8.08 -2.60
C ILE A 90 -3.90 7.86 -2.21
N PHE A 91 -3.46 8.52 -1.13
CA PHE A 91 -2.09 8.44 -0.63
C PHE A 91 -2.07 7.83 0.77
N ILE A 92 -1.29 6.76 0.95
CA ILE A 92 -1.16 6.04 2.22
C ILE A 92 0.33 5.96 2.59
N THR A 93 0.70 6.47 3.76
CA THR A 93 2.08 6.45 4.26
C THR A 93 2.25 5.38 5.35
N VAL A 94 3.16 4.44 5.14
CA VAL A 94 3.44 3.28 6.01
C VAL A 94 4.96 2.99 6.07
N THR A 95 5.77 4.05 6.07
CA THR A 95 7.25 3.98 6.12
C THR A 95 7.83 3.82 7.51
N GLY A 96 7.05 4.14 8.57
CA GLY A 96 7.48 4.16 9.97
C GLY A 96 7.74 2.78 10.57
#